data_AF-A0A938G6D1-F1
#
_entry.id   AF-A0A938G6D1-F1
#
_cell.length_a   1.000
_cell.length_b   1.000
_cell.length_c   1.000
_cell.angle_alpha   90.00
_cell.angle_beta   90.00
_cell.angle_gamma   90.00
#
_symmetry.space_group_name_H-M   'P 1'
#
loop_
_entity.id
_entity.type
_entity.pdbx_description
1 polymer ?
#
loop_
_entity_poly.entity_id
_entity_poly.type
_entity_poly.pdbx_seq_one_letter_code
_entity_poly.pdbx_strand_id
1 'polypeptide(L)' 'MTNDFTVRQISLDETKPVRLDVLRRGTPARGADYDGDHDPRTVHIGAERSGRVVATSTWLVMPWQNDIGATAVQ' A
#
# COMPACT_ATOMS: atom_id res chain seq x y z
N MET A 1 -7.57 20.92 -17.31
CA MET A 1 -7.88 19.48 -17.23
C MET A 1 -7.88 19.12 -15.76
N THR A 2 -9.05 18.82 -15.18
CA THR A 2 -9.10 18.29 -13.81
C THR A 2 -8.47 16.90 -13.83
N ASN A 3 -7.42 16.73 -13.03
CA ASN A 3 -6.77 15.44 -12.84
C ASN A 3 -7.64 14.65 -11.85
N ASP A 4 -8.76 14.11 -12.33
CA ASP A 4 -9.69 13.42 -11.45
C ASP A 4 -9.10 12.07 -11.04
N PHE A 5 -9.02 11.87 -9.74
CA PHE A 5 -8.62 10.63 -9.10
C PHE A 5 -9.76 10.12 -8.23
N THR A 6 -9.99 8.82 -8.25
CA THR A 6 -10.87 8.14 -7.30
C THR A 6 -10.02 7.43 -6.27
N VAL A 7 -10.21 7.74 -4.98
CA VAL A 7 -9.55 7.02 -3.89
C VAL A 7 -10.47 5.89 -3.43
N ARG A 8 -9.95 4.66 -3.40
CA ARG A 8 -10.69 3.47 -2.96
C ARG A 8 -9.78 2.48 -2.25
N GLN A 9 -10.39 1.56 -1.51
CA GLN A 9 -9.68 0.36 -1.08
C GLN A 9 -9.34 -0.50 -2.32
N ILE A 10 -8.13 -1.04 -2.32
CA ILE A 10 -7.60 -1.89 -3.40
C ILE A 10 -7.12 -3.22 -2.80
N SER A 11 -6.91 -4.22 -3.64
CA SER A 11 -6.27 -5.47 -3.20
C SER A 11 -4.75 -5.33 -3.08
N LEU A 12 -4.11 -6.30 -2.45
CA LEU A 12 -2.65 -6.43 -2.46
C LEU A 12 -2.13 -6.62 -3.91
N ASP A 13 -2.85 -7.34 -4.75
CA ASP A 13 -2.47 -7.56 -6.15
C ASP A 13 -2.54 -6.27 -6.98
N GLU A 14 -3.48 -5.37 -6.69
CA GLU A 14 -3.53 -4.03 -7.29
C GLU A 14 -2.42 -3.11 -6.75
N THR A 15 -1.97 -3.35 -5.52
CA THR A 15 -0.94 -2.56 -4.84
C THR A 15 0.48 -2.85 -5.36
N LYS A 16 0.80 -4.13 -5.55
CA LYS A 16 2.16 -4.61 -5.90
C LYS A 16 2.75 -3.97 -7.17
N PRO A 17 2.02 -3.82 -8.29
CA PRO A 17 2.54 -3.17 -9.49
C PRO A 17 3.02 -1.74 -9.22
N VAL A 18 2.26 -0.96 -8.43
CA VAL A 18 2.64 0.42 -8.07
C VAL A 18 3.90 0.43 -7.21
N ARG A 19 4.01 -0.48 -6.22
CA ARG A 19 5.21 -0.58 -5.38
C ARG A 19 6.45 -0.97 -6.20
N LEU A 20 6.33 -1.89 -7.15
CA LEU A 20 7.43 -2.26 -8.05
C LEU A 20 7.85 -1.07 -8.92
N ASP A 21 6.89 -0.39 -9.53
CA ASP A 21 7.11 0.75 -10.42
C ASP A 21 7.72 1.97 -9.71
N VAL A 22 7.47 2.14 -8.40
CA VAL A 22 7.90 3.32 -7.64
C VAL A 22 9.07 3.02 -6.69
N LEU A 23 8.95 1.99 -5.84
CA LEU A 23 9.90 1.70 -4.76
C LEU A 23 11.05 0.77 -5.18
N ARG A 24 10.94 0.10 -6.33
CA ARG A 24 11.93 -0.86 -6.83
C ARG A 24 12.48 -0.53 -8.21
N ARG A 25 12.05 0.59 -8.80
CA ARG A 25 12.55 1.07 -10.09
C ARG A 25 14.07 1.17 -10.08
N GLY A 26 14.72 0.51 -11.03
CA GLY A 26 16.19 0.51 -11.14
C GLY A 26 16.90 -0.43 -10.17
N THR A 27 16.19 -1.28 -9.45
CA THR A 27 16.78 -2.31 -8.57
C THR A 27 16.59 -3.71 -9.16
N PRO A 28 17.44 -4.70 -8.81
CA PRO A 28 17.23 -6.10 -9.23
C PRO A 28 16.02 -6.79 -8.57
N ALA A 29 15.37 -6.13 -7.61
CA ALA A 29 14.29 -6.72 -6.84
C ALA A 29 13.08 -7.00 -7.74
N ARG A 30 12.57 -8.23 -7.65
CA ARG A 30 11.40 -8.70 -8.41
C ARG A 30 10.12 -8.75 -7.58
N GLY A 31 10.22 -8.50 -6.27
CA GLY A 31 9.12 -8.53 -5.32
C GLY A 31 8.96 -7.20 -4.59
N ALA A 32 7.74 -6.96 -4.12
CA ALA A 32 7.36 -5.80 -3.31
C ALA A 32 6.39 -6.19 -2.19
N ASP A 33 6.59 -7.38 -1.65
CA ASP A 33 5.94 -7.90 -0.45
C ASP A 33 6.54 -7.24 0.80
N TYR A 34 5.69 -6.91 1.75
CA TYR A 34 6.04 -6.36 3.05
C TYR A 34 5.39 -7.18 4.16
N ASP A 35 6.05 -7.21 5.32
CA ASP A 35 5.49 -7.81 6.53
C ASP A 35 4.14 -7.15 6.86
N GLY A 36 3.12 -7.97 7.09
CA GLY A 36 1.76 -7.51 7.38
C GLY A 36 0.84 -7.38 6.17
N ASP A 37 1.31 -7.53 4.93
CA ASP A 37 0.47 -7.47 3.71
C ASP A 37 -0.71 -8.47 3.72
N HIS A 38 -0.55 -9.59 4.43
CA HIS A 38 -1.57 -10.63 4.55
C HIS A 38 -2.36 -10.59 5.87
N ASP A 39 -2.10 -9.61 6.75
CA ASP A 39 -2.91 -9.43 7.96
C ASP A 39 -4.31 -8.95 7.54
N PRO A 40 -5.40 -9.59 8.00
CA PRO A 40 -6.76 -9.19 7.63
C PRO A 40 -7.16 -7.77 8.09
N ARG A 41 -6.39 -7.17 9.01
CA ARG A 41 -6.58 -5.78 9.46
C ARG A 41 -5.82 -4.78 8.59
N THR A 42 -4.96 -5.26 7.69
CA THR A 42 -4.23 -4.40 6.75
C THR A 42 -5.18 -3.82 5.73
N VAL A 43 -5.05 -2.51 5.50
CA VAL A 43 -5.85 -1.79 4.51
C VAL A 43 -4.92 -1.26 3.42
N HIS A 44 -5.16 -1.69 2.19
CA HIS A 44 -4.52 -1.09 1.02
C HIS A 44 -5.45 -0.07 0.37
N ILE A 45 -4.94 1.11 0.13
CA ILE A 45 -5.66 2.24 -0.45
C ILE A 45 -4.97 2.60 -1.76
N GLY A 46 -5.76 2.86 -2.80
CA GLY A 46 -5.27 3.25 -4.11
C GLY A 46 -5.89 4.55 -4.60
N ALA A 47 -5.10 5.36 -5.29
CA ALA A 47 -5.62 6.42 -6.15
C ALA A 47 -5.71 5.89 -7.58
N GLU A 48 -6.93 5.82 -8.11
CA GLU A 48 -7.21 5.36 -9.46
C GLU A 48 -7.42 6.52 -10.42
N ARG A 49 -6.84 6.40 -11.62
CA ARG A 49 -7.08 7.29 -12.75
C ARG A 49 -7.25 6.48 -14.02
N SER A 50 -8.33 6.71 -14.74
CA SER A 50 -8.59 6.06 -16.04
C SER A 50 -8.49 4.53 -15.97
N GLY A 51 -9.02 3.92 -14.90
CA GLY A 51 -9.01 2.47 -14.68
C GLY A 51 -7.66 1.88 -14.24
N ARG A 52 -6.67 2.72 -13.93
CA ARG A 52 -5.35 2.30 -13.43
C ARG A 52 -5.06 2.91 -12.06
N VAL A 53 -4.62 2.08 -11.11
CA VAL A 53 -4.08 2.55 -9.84
C VAL A 53 -2.70 3.17 -10.08
N VAL A 54 -2.51 4.43 -9.68
CA VAL A 54 -1.28 5.20 -9.91
C VAL A 54 -0.52 5.56 -8.63
N ALA A 55 -1.16 5.41 -7.48
CA ALA A 55 -0.54 5.59 -6.16
C ALA A 55 -1.18 4.61 -5.18
N THR A 56 -0.43 4.25 -4.14
CA THR A 56 -0.91 3.36 -3.08
C THR A 56 -0.41 3.82 -1.72
N SER A 57 -1.23 3.56 -0.69
CA SER A 57 -0.86 3.62 0.73
C SER A 57 -1.32 2.30 1.37
N THR A 58 -0.54 1.77 2.30
CA THR A 58 -0.88 0.56 3.04
C THR A 58 -0.79 0.88 4.51
N TRP A 59 -1.85 0.59 5.26
CA TRP A 59 -1.95 0.85 6.68
C TRP A 59 -1.91 -0.47 7.44
N LEU A 60 -0.92 -0.61 8.31
CA LEU A 60 -0.71 -1.80 9.13
C LEU A 60 -1.13 -1.50 10.57
N VAL A 61 -1.93 -2.39 11.17
CA VAL A 61 -2.31 -2.30 12.58
C VAL A 61 -1.31 -3.10 13.43
N MET A 62 -0.41 -2.40 14.12
CA MET A 62 0.71 -2.99 14.86
C MET A 62 0.80 -2.43 16.28
N PRO A 63 1.43 -3.14 17.24
CA PRO A 63 1.75 -2.56 18.53
C PRO A 63 2.68 -1.35 18.39
N TRP A 64 2.53 -0.34 19.24
CA TRP A 64 3.47 0.77 19.29
C TRP A 64 4.83 0.30 19.78
N GLN A 65 5.90 0.69 19.10
CA GLN A 65 7.26 0.20 19.36
C GLN A 65 7.75 0.39 20.80
N ASN A 66 7.25 1.42 21.49
CA ASN A 66 7.63 1.74 22.87
C ASN A 66 6.57 1.37 23.91
N ASP A 67 5.40 0.88 23.48
CA ASP A 67 4.32 0.41 24.34
C ASP A 67 3.50 -0.66 23.62
N ILE A 68 3.81 -1.93 23.89
CA ILE A 68 3.16 -3.07 23.24
C ILE A 68 1.67 -3.23 23.61
N GLY A 69 1.21 -2.55 24.67
CA GLY A 69 -0.20 -2.50 25.05
C GLY A 69 -1.00 -1.48 24.22
N ALA A 70 -0.32 -0.57 23.52
CA ALA A 70 -0.93 0.44 22.68
C ALA A 70 -0.91 0.03 21.20
N THR A 71 -2.02 0.21 20.50
CA THR A 71 -2.14 -0.04 19.05
C THR A 71 -1.76 1.22 18.27
N ALA A 72 -0.99 1.04 17.20
CA ALA A 72 -0.64 2.08 16.24
C ALA A 72 -1.04 1.67 14.81
N VAL A 73 -1.27 2.67 13.97
CA VAL A 73 -1.42 2.52 12.52
C VAL A 73 -0.22 3.19 11.87
N GLN A 74 0.48 2.46 11.02
CA GLN A 74 1.65 2.94 10.26
C GLN A 74 1.48 2.68 8.77
#